data_AF-A0A9X3LGY7-F1
#
_entry.id   AF-A0A9X3LGY7-F1
#
_cell.length_a   1.000
_cell.length_b   1.000
_cell.length_c   1.000
_cell.angle_alpha   90.00
_cell.angle_beta   90.00
_cell.angle_gamma   90.00
#
_symmetry.space_group_name_H-M   'P 1'
#
loop_
_entity.id
_entity.type
_entity.pdbx_description
1 polymer ?
#
loop_
_entity_poly.entity_id
_entity_poly.type
_entity_poly.pdbx_seq_one_letter_code
_entity_poly.pdbx_strand_id
1 'polypeptide(L)'
;MLNYPQKVNVFWRNNTRAWYESKGYKWTKQGELFEVDILDLHEGSTQVVTFTCDSVNCNNQFTLQWRFYKQRKKSISLSFCSNCKRRSGEDPQVMRLKIESEFDKYGHYLLNAKEYSNNNSRLLYICKIHKEKGVQFTTWRTFNRYKNACFFCKYEKISKANKGKIFSNNSLHKNSDFETVYENFRKLFEDREYILLPDQVIRNKKTKLNYICLKHKSSGIKKIRIDHFLNGTGCRECSTDAVRKQYNENDLIEIFNEANAKLVTNEPYKELKQSFKYICNIHPEIGVQHVRLDHLIDRNRIPCKACLKEIKSAVRGELHPGWKGGITKISAHFRNEIESWKRESIINGNNKCILTGGNNIVVHHLYPFHKILYEALEINSLEIRGQVGMYSKNELTKITNALIRLHNIYGLGVCLDKEIHVLFHRIYGFETNSKDFDDFMQRFNKGEFN
;
A
#
# COMPACT_ATOMS: atom_id res chain seq x y z
N MET A 1 42.44 -18.63 -2.26
CA MET A 1 42.63 -20.02 -1.85
C MET A 1 43.84 -20.11 -0.94
N LEU A 2 43.72 -20.83 0.17
CA LEU A 2 44.88 -21.17 1.00
C LEU A 2 45.78 -22.12 0.20
N ASN A 3 47.07 -21.81 0.08
CA ASN A 3 48.00 -22.72 -0.56
C ASN A 3 48.31 -23.85 0.44
N TYR A 4 47.82 -25.06 0.16
CA TYR A 4 48.00 -26.23 1.00
C TYR A 4 48.64 -27.38 0.19
N PRO A 5 49.61 -28.14 0.75
CA PRO A 5 50.15 -28.03 2.12
C PRO A 5 51.10 -26.83 2.30
N GLN A 6 51.01 -26.16 3.45
CA GLN A 6 51.93 -25.10 3.85
C GLN A 6 52.27 -25.24 5.35
N LYS A 7 53.55 -25.07 5.67
CA LYS A 7 54.04 -25.05 7.05
C LYS A 7 54.72 -23.74 7.37
N VAL A 8 54.73 -23.36 8.65
CA VAL A 8 55.34 -22.12 9.13
C VAL A 8 56.06 -22.35 10.45
N ASN A 9 57.15 -21.61 10.66
CA ASN A 9 57.87 -21.64 11.92
C ASN A 9 57.19 -20.71 12.93
N VAL A 10 56.92 -21.24 14.13
CA VAL A 10 56.37 -20.48 15.25
C VAL A 10 57.22 -20.68 16.48
N PHE A 11 57.22 -19.69 17.36
CA PHE A 11 57.91 -19.78 18.64
C PHE A 11 57.02 -20.43 19.69
N TRP A 12 57.60 -21.31 20.49
CA TRP A 12 56.99 -21.82 21.71
C TRP A 12 56.78 -20.68 22.72
N ARG A 13 55.51 -20.34 23.00
CA ARG A 13 55.12 -19.36 24.02
C ARG A 13 54.17 -20.00 25.03
N ASN A 14 54.24 -19.56 26.28
CA ASN A 14 53.43 -20.13 27.37
C ASN A 14 51.92 -20.01 27.10
N ASN A 15 51.47 -18.94 26.45
CA ASN A 15 50.07 -18.70 26.14
C ASN A 15 49.53 -19.47 24.92
N THR A 16 50.39 -20.05 24.07
CA THR A 16 49.99 -20.87 22.91
C THR A 16 50.39 -22.34 23.06
N ARG A 17 51.11 -22.69 24.13
CA ARG A 17 51.62 -24.04 24.40
C ARG A 17 50.53 -25.09 24.38
N ALA A 18 49.52 -24.94 25.26
CA ALA A 18 48.44 -25.91 25.40
C ALA A 18 47.68 -26.15 24.09
N TRP A 19 47.56 -25.11 23.26
CA TRP A 19 46.93 -25.22 21.94
C TRP A 19 47.72 -26.17 21.04
N TYR A 20 49.03 -25.99 20.89
CA TYR A 20 49.83 -26.83 19.99
C TYR A 20 50.05 -28.25 20.54
N GLU A 21 50.19 -28.42 21.86
CA GLU A 21 50.20 -29.75 22.47
C GLU A 21 48.90 -30.52 22.17
N SER A 22 47.73 -29.85 22.22
CA SER A 22 46.43 -30.46 21.85
C SER A 22 46.33 -30.88 20.37
N LYS A 23 47.20 -30.35 19.51
CA LYS A 23 47.31 -30.72 18.09
C LYS A 23 48.38 -31.78 17.82
N GLY A 24 49.07 -32.27 18.86
CA GLY A 24 50.07 -33.33 18.78
C GLY A 24 51.52 -32.85 18.64
N TYR A 25 51.80 -31.55 18.73
CA TYR A 25 53.17 -31.02 18.70
C TYR A 25 53.85 -31.20 20.06
N LYS A 26 55.11 -31.65 20.06
CA LYS A 26 55.88 -31.89 21.29
C LYS A 26 56.57 -30.61 21.75
N TRP A 27 56.24 -30.16 22.96
CA TRP A 27 56.93 -29.05 23.60
C TRP A 27 58.42 -29.35 23.80
N THR A 28 59.27 -28.37 23.51
CA THR A 28 60.72 -28.46 23.73
C THR A 28 61.15 -27.47 24.81
N LYS A 29 61.35 -26.21 24.47
CA LYS A 29 61.68 -25.11 25.40
C LYS A 29 61.04 -23.80 24.96
N GLN A 30 60.83 -22.90 25.91
CA GLN A 30 60.27 -21.58 25.65
C GLN A 30 61.17 -20.77 24.71
N GLY A 31 60.58 -20.15 23.70
CA GLY A 31 61.31 -19.33 22.72
C GLY A 31 62.04 -20.11 21.63
N GLU A 32 61.91 -21.44 21.58
CA GLU A 32 62.41 -22.23 20.45
C GLU A 32 61.43 -22.21 19.28
N LEU A 33 61.96 -22.23 18.06
CA LEU A 33 61.19 -22.33 16.82
C LEU A 33 60.85 -23.79 16.54
N PHE A 34 59.61 -24.02 16.14
CA PHE A 34 59.17 -25.31 15.62
C PHE A 34 58.24 -25.11 14.43
N GLU A 35 58.21 -26.11 13.55
CA GLU A 35 57.43 -26.10 12.33
C GLU A 35 56.01 -26.61 12.59
N VAL A 36 55.00 -25.86 12.14
CA VAL A 36 53.58 -26.17 12.35
C VAL A 36 52.81 -26.14 11.04
N ASP A 37 51.88 -27.09 10.85
CA ASP A 37 50.92 -27.04 9.75
C ASP A 37 50.01 -25.82 9.93
N ILE A 38 49.82 -25.09 8.86
CA ILE A 38 49.04 -23.88 8.86
C ILE A 38 47.61 -24.03 9.43
N LEU A 39 46.99 -25.20 9.25
CA LEU A 39 45.64 -25.48 9.74
C LEU A 39 45.58 -25.57 11.28
N ASP A 40 46.73 -25.85 11.91
CA ASP A 40 46.89 -25.93 13.35
C ASP A 40 47.30 -24.61 14.00
N LEU A 41 47.46 -23.53 13.24
CA LEU A 41 47.76 -22.21 13.81
C LEU A 41 46.60 -21.71 14.68
N HIS A 42 46.95 -21.27 15.89
CA HIS A 42 46.02 -20.59 16.80
C HIS A 42 45.36 -19.37 16.13
N GLU A 43 44.07 -19.13 16.36
CA GLU A 43 43.31 -18.11 15.62
C GLU A 43 43.87 -16.68 15.74
N GLY A 44 44.52 -16.36 16.86
CA GLY A 44 45.19 -15.08 17.09
C GLY A 44 46.59 -14.95 16.48
N SER A 45 47.09 -15.98 15.76
CA SER A 45 48.47 -15.99 15.26
C SER A 45 48.76 -14.85 14.28
N THR A 46 49.89 -14.17 14.49
CA THR A 46 50.41 -13.12 13.60
C THR A 46 51.25 -13.67 12.45
N GLN A 47 51.42 -15.00 12.37
CA GLN A 47 52.25 -15.62 11.35
C GLN A 47 51.72 -15.32 9.95
N VAL A 48 52.65 -14.99 9.05
CA VAL A 48 52.34 -14.64 7.66
C VAL A 48 52.22 -15.92 6.84
N VAL A 49 51.16 -15.99 6.06
CA VAL A 49 50.74 -17.14 5.25
C VAL A 49 50.62 -16.70 3.80
N THR A 50 50.89 -17.63 2.87
CA THR A 50 50.73 -17.39 1.44
C THR A 50 49.38 -17.91 0.94
N PHE A 51 48.70 -17.09 0.15
CA PHE A 51 47.43 -17.39 -0.47
C PHE A 51 47.52 -17.14 -1.97
N THR A 52 46.78 -17.93 -2.75
CA THR A 52 46.49 -17.61 -4.16
C THR A 52 45.17 -16.84 -4.23
N CYS A 53 45.06 -15.83 -5.09
CA CYS A 53 43.82 -15.08 -5.26
C CYS A 53 42.66 -15.99 -5.73
N ASP A 54 41.48 -15.87 -5.12
CA ASP A 54 40.27 -16.64 -5.50
C ASP A 54 39.54 -16.09 -6.75
N SER A 55 40.14 -15.15 -7.47
CA SER A 55 39.54 -14.59 -8.70
C SER A 55 39.96 -15.45 -9.88
N VAL A 56 39.01 -15.90 -10.70
CA VAL A 56 39.24 -16.89 -11.76
C VAL A 56 40.18 -16.38 -12.86
N ASN A 57 40.30 -15.07 -13.01
CA ASN A 57 41.23 -14.44 -13.94
C ASN A 57 42.50 -13.93 -13.24
N CYS A 58 42.81 -14.43 -12.05
CA CYS A 58 43.92 -13.94 -11.23
C CYS A 58 44.61 -15.09 -10.47
N ASN A 59 45.81 -15.46 -10.91
CA ASN A 59 46.67 -16.42 -10.22
C ASN A 59 47.69 -15.75 -9.29
N ASN A 60 47.46 -14.48 -8.91
CA ASN A 60 48.41 -13.75 -8.08
C ASN A 60 48.47 -14.35 -6.68
N GLN A 61 49.69 -14.62 -6.23
CA GLN A 61 49.96 -14.98 -4.85
C GLN A 61 50.11 -13.72 -4.00
N PHE A 62 49.60 -13.76 -2.77
CA PHE A 62 49.75 -12.69 -1.80
C PHE A 62 49.86 -13.27 -0.41
N THR A 63 50.38 -12.48 0.53
CA THR A 63 50.56 -12.90 1.91
C THR A 63 49.61 -12.18 2.86
N LEU A 64 49.21 -12.86 3.94
CA LEU A 64 48.35 -12.28 4.99
C LEU A 64 48.65 -12.93 6.34
N GLN A 65 48.54 -12.17 7.42
CA GLN A 65 48.63 -12.74 8.78
C GLN A 65 47.42 -13.64 9.06
N TRP A 66 47.67 -14.79 9.68
CA TRP A 66 46.64 -15.79 9.96
C TRP A 66 45.43 -15.24 10.73
N ARG A 67 45.66 -14.40 11.74
CA ARG A 67 44.59 -13.74 12.50
C ARG A 67 43.62 -12.94 11.64
N PHE A 68 44.13 -12.23 10.62
CA PHE A 68 43.28 -11.46 9.72
C PHE A 68 42.51 -12.36 8.77
N TYR A 69 43.10 -13.48 8.33
CA TYR A 69 42.40 -14.49 7.56
C TYR A 69 41.23 -15.10 8.35
N LYS A 70 41.48 -15.53 9.60
CA LYS A 70 40.44 -16.08 10.50
C LYS A 70 39.32 -15.08 10.78
N GLN A 71 39.65 -13.81 11.00
CA GLN A 71 38.65 -12.75 11.18
C GLN A 71 37.81 -12.55 9.91
N ARG A 72 38.41 -12.58 8.71
CA ARG A 72 37.71 -12.43 7.43
C ARG A 72 36.81 -13.62 7.10
N LYS A 73 37.23 -14.84 7.43
CA LYS A 73 36.44 -16.08 7.22
C LYS A 73 35.08 -16.07 7.94
N LYS A 74 34.92 -15.25 8.99
CA LYS A 74 33.62 -15.05 9.68
C LYS A 74 32.60 -14.28 8.83
N SER A 75 33.04 -13.52 7.82
CA SER A 75 32.17 -12.66 7.01
C SER A 75 32.17 -13.00 5.52
N ILE A 76 33.28 -13.46 4.94
CA ILE A 76 33.41 -13.86 3.53
C ILE A 76 34.39 -15.05 3.44
N SER A 77 34.01 -16.11 2.72
CA SER A 77 34.81 -17.35 2.59
C SER A 77 35.98 -17.26 1.57
N LEU A 78 36.11 -16.14 0.85
CA LEU A 78 37.05 -15.94 -0.26
C LEU A 78 38.20 -14.96 0.08
N SER A 79 39.37 -15.18 -0.51
CA SER A 79 40.63 -14.46 -0.27
C SER A 79 41.17 -13.83 -1.56
N PHE A 80 41.13 -12.49 -1.66
CA PHE A 80 41.56 -11.72 -2.85
C PHE A 80 42.86 -10.95 -2.63
N CYS A 81 43.67 -10.83 -3.69
CA CYS A 81 44.85 -9.96 -3.69
C CYS A 81 44.45 -8.48 -3.70
N SER A 82 45.40 -7.60 -3.35
CA SER A 82 45.20 -6.15 -3.28
C SER A 82 44.69 -5.53 -4.60
N ASN A 83 45.14 -6.05 -5.75
CA ASN A 83 44.71 -5.58 -7.07
C ASN A 83 43.25 -5.96 -7.39
N CYS A 84 42.85 -7.22 -7.14
CA CYS A 84 41.46 -7.63 -7.29
C CYS A 84 40.54 -6.93 -6.27
N LYS A 85 41.07 -6.61 -5.09
CA LYS A 85 40.37 -5.82 -4.06
C LYS A 85 40.26 -4.32 -4.41
N ARG A 86 41.17 -3.77 -5.22
CA ARG A 86 41.07 -2.38 -5.73
C ARG A 86 40.19 -2.27 -6.97
N ARG A 87 40.16 -3.31 -7.81
CA ARG A 87 39.27 -3.40 -8.97
C ARG A 87 37.82 -3.73 -8.62
N SER A 88 37.50 -3.98 -7.36
CA SER A 88 36.13 -4.28 -6.92
C SER A 88 35.23 -3.02 -6.88
N GLY A 89 34.88 -2.50 -8.06
CA GLY A 89 33.50 -2.72 -8.51
C GLY A 89 33.43 -4.20 -8.86
N GLU A 90 32.84 -4.96 -7.93
CA GLU A 90 33.13 -6.37 -7.62
C GLU A 90 33.35 -7.31 -8.84
N ASP A 91 34.41 -8.13 -8.80
CA ASP A 91 34.63 -9.22 -9.77
C ASP A 91 33.31 -10.01 -9.95
N PRO A 92 32.79 -10.14 -11.19
CA PRO A 92 31.50 -10.76 -11.45
C PRO A 92 31.36 -12.15 -10.82
N GLN A 93 32.43 -12.93 -10.76
CA GLN A 93 32.36 -14.30 -10.23
C GLN A 93 32.37 -14.34 -8.70
N VAL A 94 33.07 -13.42 -8.07
CA VAL A 94 33.01 -13.20 -6.62
C VAL A 94 31.62 -12.75 -6.19
N MET A 95 31.01 -11.90 -7.00
CA MET A 95 29.63 -11.51 -6.79
C MET A 95 28.67 -12.65 -6.91
N ARG A 96 28.84 -13.51 -7.91
CA ARG A 96 27.99 -14.70 -8.07
C ARG A 96 28.01 -15.57 -6.82
N LEU A 97 29.19 -15.90 -6.31
CA LEU A 97 29.34 -16.71 -5.09
C LEU A 97 28.74 -16.03 -3.86
N LYS A 98 28.91 -14.71 -3.73
CA LYS A 98 28.32 -13.92 -2.64
C LYS A 98 26.79 -13.89 -2.71
N ILE A 99 26.24 -13.73 -3.92
CA ILE A 99 24.80 -13.73 -4.16
C ILE A 99 24.22 -15.12 -3.86
N GLU A 100 24.83 -16.19 -4.35
CA GLU A 100 24.44 -17.57 -4.05
C GLU A 100 24.41 -17.85 -2.55
N SER A 101 25.48 -17.50 -1.84
CA SER A 101 25.58 -17.70 -0.39
C SER A 101 24.52 -16.91 0.39
N GLU A 102 24.24 -15.66 0.00
CA GLU A 102 23.21 -14.86 0.69
C GLU A 102 21.80 -15.36 0.38
N PHE A 103 21.49 -15.81 -0.84
CA PHE A 103 20.20 -16.44 -1.14
C PHE A 103 20.00 -17.71 -0.31
N ASP A 104 21.02 -18.56 -0.22
CA ASP A 104 20.95 -19.79 0.56
C ASP A 104 20.70 -19.53 2.05
N LYS A 105 21.44 -18.58 2.63
CA LYS A 105 21.32 -18.11 4.01
C LYS A 105 19.92 -17.61 4.37
N TYR A 106 19.23 -16.96 3.42
CA TYR A 106 17.86 -16.47 3.63
C TYR A 106 16.78 -17.45 3.11
N GLY A 107 17.14 -18.71 2.86
CA GLY A 107 16.19 -19.77 2.58
C GLY A 107 15.72 -19.82 1.12
N HIS A 108 16.62 -19.56 0.17
CA HIS A 108 16.31 -19.55 -1.26
C HIS A 108 17.35 -20.35 -2.07
N TYR A 109 16.91 -21.08 -3.08
CA TYR A 109 17.75 -21.70 -4.10
C TYR A 109 17.87 -20.77 -5.30
N LEU A 110 19.05 -20.20 -5.55
CA LEU A 110 19.27 -19.33 -6.71
C LEU A 110 19.56 -20.17 -7.96
N LEU A 111 18.87 -19.90 -9.07
CA LEU A 111 18.92 -20.72 -10.28
C LEU A 111 19.87 -20.17 -11.35
N ASN A 112 19.93 -18.85 -11.49
CA ASN A 112 20.63 -18.20 -12.61
C ASN A 112 21.77 -17.28 -12.14
N ALA A 113 22.48 -17.67 -11.09
CA ALA A 113 23.60 -16.90 -10.56
C ALA A 113 24.60 -16.51 -11.66
N LYS A 114 24.90 -17.44 -12.57
CA LYS A 114 25.82 -17.24 -13.70
C LYS A 114 25.40 -16.13 -14.68
N GLU A 115 24.14 -15.70 -14.66
CA GLU A 115 23.61 -14.63 -15.51
C GLU A 115 23.69 -13.24 -14.84
N TYR A 116 24.16 -13.16 -13.59
CA TYR A 116 24.36 -11.89 -12.91
C TYR A 116 25.43 -11.05 -13.63
N SER A 117 25.06 -9.81 -13.93
CA SER A 117 25.93 -8.81 -14.58
C SER A 117 25.97 -7.49 -13.80
N ASN A 118 24.90 -7.11 -13.10
CA ASN A 118 24.83 -5.90 -12.28
C ASN A 118 23.72 -5.98 -11.22
N ASN A 119 23.63 -4.96 -10.36
CA ASN A 119 22.67 -4.92 -9.25
C ASN A 119 21.19 -4.97 -9.66
N ASN A 120 20.87 -4.68 -10.92
CA ASN A 120 19.52 -4.74 -11.47
C ASN A 120 19.27 -6.02 -12.28
N SER A 121 20.26 -6.91 -12.44
CA SER A 121 20.07 -8.21 -13.08
C SER A 121 18.96 -8.99 -12.39
N ARG A 122 18.16 -9.67 -13.22
CA ARG A 122 17.05 -10.50 -12.77
C ARG A 122 17.60 -11.81 -12.23
N LEU A 123 17.46 -12.01 -10.92
CA LEU A 123 17.88 -13.20 -10.20
C LEU A 123 16.66 -14.11 -9.96
N LEU A 124 16.67 -15.27 -10.60
CA LEU A 124 15.67 -16.32 -10.51
C LEU A 124 15.99 -17.24 -9.33
N TYR A 125 15.00 -17.53 -8.49
CA TYR A 125 15.18 -18.36 -7.31
C TYR A 125 13.92 -19.15 -6.95
N ILE A 126 14.08 -20.22 -6.16
CA ILE A 126 12.99 -20.97 -5.54
C ILE A 126 13.06 -20.75 -4.03
N CYS A 127 11.94 -20.43 -3.39
CA CYS A 127 11.89 -20.37 -1.94
C CYS A 127 11.92 -21.77 -1.34
N LYS A 128 12.77 -22.01 -0.32
CA LYS A 128 12.82 -23.30 0.38
C LYS A 128 11.54 -23.61 1.16
N ILE A 129 10.79 -22.57 1.57
CA ILE A 129 9.53 -22.67 2.32
C ILE A 129 8.35 -22.80 1.36
N HIS A 130 8.23 -21.89 0.38
CA HIS A 130 7.13 -21.83 -0.60
C HIS A 130 7.56 -22.43 -1.94
N LYS A 131 7.87 -23.73 -1.96
CA LYS A 131 8.35 -24.45 -3.16
C LYS A 131 7.26 -24.55 -4.23
N GLU A 132 6.01 -24.68 -3.80
CA GLU A 132 4.80 -24.79 -4.64
C GLU A 132 4.55 -23.54 -5.48
N LYS A 133 5.10 -22.38 -5.08
CA LYS A 133 5.00 -21.13 -5.83
C LYS A 133 6.01 -21.06 -7.00
N GLY A 134 6.78 -22.13 -7.20
CA GLY A 134 7.67 -22.28 -8.35
C GLY A 134 8.81 -21.28 -8.38
N VAL A 135 9.30 -21.00 -9.60
CA VAL A 135 10.42 -20.09 -9.83
C VAL A 135 9.95 -18.64 -9.68
N GLN A 136 10.57 -17.93 -8.75
CA GLN A 136 10.35 -16.50 -8.48
C GLN A 136 11.55 -15.67 -8.96
N PHE A 137 11.44 -14.35 -8.95
CA PHE A 137 12.54 -13.47 -9.31
C PHE A 137 12.66 -12.24 -8.43
N THR A 138 13.88 -11.69 -8.33
CA THR A 138 14.17 -10.41 -7.68
C THR A 138 15.39 -9.77 -8.35
N THR A 139 15.87 -8.66 -7.81
CA THR A 139 17.18 -8.08 -8.17
C THR A 139 18.10 -8.13 -6.97
N TRP A 140 19.42 -8.16 -7.21
CA TRP A 140 20.38 -8.12 -6.11
C TRP A 140 20.20 -6.86 -5.24
N ARG A 141 19.91 -5.71 -5.86
CA ARG A 141 19.63 -4.45 -5.15
C ARG A 141 18.49 -4.60 -4.13
N THR A 142 17.37 -5.16 -4.57
CA THR A 142 16.19 -5.35 -3.73
C THR A 142 16.47 -6.39 -2.65
N PHE A 143 17.05 -7.53 -3.03
CA PHE A 143 17.36 -8.61 -2.10
C PHE A 143 18.34 -8.17 -1.01
N ASN A 144 19.44 -7.51 -1.38
CA ASN A 144 20.46 -7.06 -0.44
C ASN A 144 19.93 -6.00 0.54
N ARG A 145 18.99 -5.15 0.11
CA ARG A 145 18.36 -4.13 0.97
C ARG A 145 17.41 -4.73 2.00
N TYR A 146 16.58 -5.69 1.60
CA TYR A 146 15.49 -6.19 2.45
C TYR A 146 15.78 -7.56 3.07
N LYS A 147 16.91 -8.20 2.69
CA LYS A 147 17.38 -9.49 3.20
C LYS A 147 16.30 -10.58 3.17
N ASN A 148 15.39 -10.50 2.20
CA ASN A 148 14.33 -11.47 1.93
C ASN A 148 14.00 -11.36 0.43
N ALA A 149 14.02 -12.49 -0.29
CA ALA A 149 13.58 -12.53 -1.69
C ALA A 149 12.10 -12.87 -1.77
N CYS A 150 11.69 -13.92 -1.03
CA CYS A 150 10.33 -14.47 -1.10
C CYS A 150 9.29 -13.51 -0.53
N PHE A 151 8.34 -13.12 -1.39
CA PHE A 151 7.22 -12.26 -1.02
C PHE A 151 6.32 -12.91 0.02
N PHE A 152 6.07 -14.22 -0.11
CA PHE A 152 5.20 -14.98 0.79
C PHE A 152 5.78 -15.07 2.20
N CYS A 153 7.08 -15.38 2.34
CA CYS A 153 7.76 -15.34 3.65
C CYS A 153 7.69 -13.95 4.30
N LYS A 154 7.80 -12.88 3.50
CA LYS A 154 7.68 -11.51 3.99
C LYS A 154 6.25 -11.23 4.46
N TYR A 155 5.25 -11.64 3.70
CA TYR A 155 3.85 -11.47 4.04
C TYR A 155 3.47 -12.25 5.29
N GLU A 156 3.92 -13.50 5.44
CA GLU A 156 3.70 -14.30 6.65
C GLU A 156 4.33 -13.66 7.90
N LYS A 157 5.55 -13.12 7.77
CA LYS A 157 6.20 -12.37 8.86
C LYS A 157 5.39 -11.11 9.22
N ILE A 158 4.89 -10.37 8.23
CA ILE A 158 4.06 -9.18 8.42
C ILE A 158 2.69 -9.56 9.02
N SER A 159 2.06 -10.64 8.55
CA SER A 159 0.77 -11.15 9.04
C SER A 159 0.88 -11.60 10.49
N LYS A 160 1.98 -12.28 10.86
CA LYS A 160 2.29 -12.61 12.26
C LYS A 160 2.58 -11.37 13.11
N ALA A 161 3.28 -10.37 12.58
CA ALA A 161 3.55 -9.10 13.27
C ALA A 161 2.30 -8.20 13.39
N ASN A 162 1.31 -8.38 12.52
CA ASN A 162 0.05 -7.63 12.48
C ASN A 162 -1.11 -8.36 13.18
N LYS A 163 -0.90 -9.57 13.72
CA LYS A 163 -1.83 -10.18 14.70
C LYS A 163 -1.88 -9.24 15.92
N GLY A 164 -2.90 -8.39 15.95
CA GLY A 164 -3.14 -7.42 17.04
C GLY A 164 -3.23 -5.95 16.62
N LYS A 165 -2.94 -5.59 15.36
CA LYS A 165 -3.15 -4.21 14.85
C LYS A 165 -4.28 -4.19 13.82
N ILE A 166 -5.49 -4.21 14.34
CA ILE A 166 -6.74 -3.98 13.61
C ILE A 166 -6.70 -2.55 13.06
N PHE A 167 -6.57 -2.40 11.74
CA PHE A 167 -6.95 -1.15 11.08
C PHE A 167 -8.46 -1.15 10.89
N SER A 168 -9.14 -0.32 11.67
CA SER A 168 -10.48 0.15 11.42
C SER A 168 -10.48 1.05 10.18
N ASN A 169 -11.11 0.60 9.10
CA ASN A 169 -12.29 1.27 8.53
C ASN A 169 -12.58 0.79 7.09
N ASN A 170 -13.72 0.10 6.99
CA ASN A 170 -14.72 0.16 5.93
C ASN A 170 -14.28 0.15 4.47
N SER A 171 -14.26 -1.07 3.91
CA SER A 171 -15.05 -1.53 2.76
C SER A 171 -14.23 -2.39 1.79
N LEU A 172 -14.04 -3.64 2.19
CA LEU A 172 -14.14 -4.86 1.39
C LEU A 172 -14.15 -6.01 2.40
N HIS A 173 -15.03 -6.99 2.19
CA HIS A 173 -15.42 -8.00 3.16
C HIS A 173 -14.29 -8.56 4.05
N LYS A 174 -14.60 -8.62 5.35
CA LYS A 174 -13.91 -9.43 6.35
C LYS A 174 -13.71 -10.84 5.79
N ASN A 175 -12.47 -11.35 5.87
CA ASN A 175 -12.07 -12.74 5.61
C ASN A 175 -12.26 -13.26 4.17
N SER A 176 -11.51 -12.74 3.20
CA SER A 176 -11.22 -13.51 1.98
C SER A 176 -9.71 -13.61 1.76
N ASP A 177 -9.26 -14.82 1.45
CA ASP A 177 -7.87 -15.14 1.15
C ASP A 177 -7.43 -14.35 -0.10
N PHE A 178 -6.15 -13.99 -0.20
CA PHE A 178 -5.65 -13.20 -1.33
C PHE A 178 -5.88 -13.92 -2.68
N GLU A 179 -5.84 -15.26 -2.65
CA GLU A 179 -6.21 -16.15 -3.75
C GLU A 179 -7.66 -15.90 -4.22
N THR A 180 -8.58 -15.67 -3.29
CA THR A 180 -9.99 -15.39 -3.59
C THR A 180 -10.17 -14.02 -4.26
N VAL A 181 -9.37 -13.01 -3.89
CA VAL A 181 -9.42 -11.68 -4.51
C VAL A 181 -8.91 -11.70 -5.95
N TYR A 182 -7.80 -12.39 -6.22
CA TYR A 182 -7.25 -12.52 -7.57
C TYR A 182 -8.20 -13.31 -8.50
N GLU A 183 -8.74 -14.44 -8.02
CA GLU A 183 -9.70 -15.24 -8.79
C GLU A 183 -11.00 -14.47 -9.06
N ASN A 184 -11.48 -13.65 -8.11
CA ASN A 184 -12.62 -12.78 -8.36
C ASN A 184 -12.33 -11.74 -9.46
N PHE A 185 -11.14 -11.14 -9.49
CA PHE A 185 -10.76 -10.24 -10.58
C PHE A 185 -10.62 -10.96 -11.91
N ARG A 186 -10.05 -12.17 -11.92
CA ARG A 186 -9.92 -12.98 -13.13
C ARG A 186 -11.28 -13.26 -13.75
N LYS A 187 -12.24 -13.72 -12.95
CA LYS A 187 -13.63 -13.94 -13.41
C LYS A 187 -14.25 -12.66 -13.99
N LEU A 188 -14.10 -11.51 -13.32
CA LEU A 188 -14.60 -10.23 -13.84
C LEU A 188 -13.98 -9.83 -15.20
N PHE A 189 -12.73 -10.20 -15.47
CA PHE A 189 -12.10 -9.98 -16.77
C PHE A 189 -12.65 -10.96 -17.81
N GLU A 190 -12.79 -12.24 -17.45
CA GLU A 190 -13.34 -13.29 -18.32
C GLU A 190 -14.80 -12.98 -18.73
N ASP A 191 -15.64 -12.54 -17.79
CA ASP A 191 -17.04 -12.13 -18.02
C ASP A 191 -17.17 -10.99 -19.05
N ARG A 192 -16.11 -10.21 -19.23
CA ARG A 192 -16.06 -9.08 -20.18
C ARG A 192 -15.18 -9.38 -21.39
N GLU A 193 -14.92 -10.65 -21.66
CA GLU A 193 -14.12 -11.14 -22.80
C GLU A 193 -12.67 -10.62 -22.80
N TYR A 194 -12.07 -10.52 -21.61
CA TYR A 194 -10.66 -10.19 -21.41
C TYR A 194 -9.90 -11.36 -20.79
N ILE A 195 -8.62 -11.49 -21.15
CA ILE A 195 -7.66 -12.37 -20.47
C ILE A 195 -6.82 -11.50 -19.54
N LEU A 196 -6.98 -11.66 -18.23
CA LEU A 196 -6.07 -11.08 -17.25
C LEU A 196 -4.75 -11.86 -17.28
N LEU A 197 -3.61 -11.17 -17.46
CA LEU A 197 -2.32 -11.86 -17.45
C LEU A 197 -1.92 -12.25 -16.02
N PRO A 198 -1.28 -13.41 -15.82
CA PRO A 198 -0.81 -13.88 -14.52
C PRO A 198 0.25 -12.96 -13.88
N ASP A 199 0.54 -13.20 -12.60
CA ASP A 199 1.67 -12.61 -11.84
C ASP A 199 1.60 -11.10 -11.59
N GLN A 200 0.39 -10.55 -11.43
CA GLN A 200 0.20 -9.11 -11.23
C GLN A 200 -0.10 -8.74 -9.77
N VAL A 201 0.69 -7.80 -9.25
CA VAL A 201 0.60 -7.38 -7.85
C VAL A 201 -0.50 -6.34 -7.67
N ILE A 202 -1.63 -6.74 -7.07
CA ILE A 202 -2.71 -5.84 -6.65
C ILE A 202 -2.33 -5.18 -5.31
N ARG A 203 -1.98 -3.89 -5.33
CA ARG A 203 -1.61 -3.14 -4.11
C ARG A 203 -2.74 -2.32 -3.53
N ASN A 204 -3.55 -1.74 -4.42
CA ASN A 204 -4.68 -0.88 -4.12
C ASN A 204 -5.54 -0.69 -5.38
N LYS A 205 -6.66 0.04 -5.26
CA LYS A 205 -7.57 0.34 -6.37
C LYS A 205 -6.92 1.09 -7.55
N LYS A 206 -5.76 1.75 -7.36
CA LYS A 206 -5.02 2.46 -8.42
C LYS A 206 -4.00 1.58 -9.16
N THR A 207 -3.83 0.32 -8.75
CA THR A 207 -2.91 -0.62 -9.41
C THR A 207 -3.29 -0.78 -10.89
N LYS A 208 -2.30 -0.77 -11.78
CA LYS A 208 -2.47 -1.07 -13.20
C LYS A 208 -2.30 -2.57 -13.44
N LEU A 209 -3.28 -3.18 -14.07
CA LEU A 209 -3.26 -4.57 -14.51
C LEU A 209 -3.03 -4.65 -16.02
N ASN A 210 -2.21 -5.61 -16.47
CA ASN A 210 -2.08 -5.97 -17.87
C ASN A 210 -3.08 -7.06 -18.24
N TYR A 211 -3.73 -6.90 -19.40
CA TYR A 211 -4.73 -7.82 -19.92
C TYR A 211 -4.69 -7.87 -21.45
N ILE A 212 -5.31 -8.88 -22.04
CA ILE A 212 -5.54 -9.00 -23.48
C ILE A 212 -7.04 -8.92 -23.73
N CYS A 213 -7.46 -8.17 -24.75
CA CYS A 213 -8.84 -8.17 -25.21
C CYS A 213 -9.04 -9.24 -26.27
N LEU A 214 -10.02 -10.12 -26.08
CA LEU A 214 -10.28 -11.22 -27.01
C LEU A 214 -10.76 -10.74 -28.39
N LYS A 215 -11.38 -9.55 -28.47
CA LYS A 215 -11.79 -8.90 -29.74
C LYS A 215 -10.64 -8.26 -30.50
N HIS A 216 -9.61 -7.81 -29.78
CA HIS A 216 -8.45 -7.10 -30.33
C HIS A 216 -7.14 -7.78 -29.93
N LYS A 217 -7.04 -9.10 -30.16
CA LYS A 217 -5.85 -9.90 -29.83
C LYS A 217 -4.59 -9.38 -30.54
N SER A 218 -4.74 -8.93 -31.79
CA SER A 218 -3.65 -8.36 -32.60
C SER A 218 -3.02 -7.11 -31.97
N SER A 219 -3.78 -6.37 -31.18
CA SER A 219 -3.32 -5.15 -30.49
C SER A 219 -2.49 -5.44 -29.23
N GLY A 220 -2.28 -6.73 -28.91
CA GLY A 220 -1.35 -7.18 -27.88
C GLY A 220 -1.77 -6.86 -26.44
N ILE A 221 -0.77 -6.73 -25.57
CA ILE A 221 -0.94 -6.55 -24.13
C ILE A 221 -1.34 -5.10 -23.81
N LYS A 222 -2.49 -4.93 -23.16
CA LYS A 222 -3.04 -3.63 -22.74
C LYS A 222 -2.93 -3.47 -21.23
N LYS A 223 -3.10 -2.23 -20.75
CA LYS A 223 -3.03 -1.85 -19.32
C LYS A 223 -4.29 -1.10 -18.90
N ILE A 224 -4.83 -1.42 -17.72
CA ILE A 224 -5.97 -0.69 -17.13
C ILE A 224 -5.81 -0.57 -15.61
N ARG A 225 -6.28 0.52 -15.00
CA ARG A 225 -6.34 0.59 -13.52
C ARG A 225 -7.52 -0.21 -13.00
N ILE A 226 -7.37 -0.83 -11.83
CA ILE A 226 -8.43 -1.60 -11.17
C ILE A 226 -9.69 -0.77 -10.98
N ASP A 227 -9.58 0.43 -10.41
CA ASP A 227 -10.73 1.32 -10.21
C ASP A 227 -11.42 1.69 -11.52
N HIS A 228 -10.67 1.96 -12.60
CA HIS A 228 -11.26 2.22 -13.91
C HIS A 228 -12.00 0.99 -14.46
N PHE A 229 -11.41 -0.20 -14.33
CA PHE A 229 -12.02 -1.45 -14.79
C PHE A 229 -13.31 -1.78 -14.04
N LEU A 230 -13.28 -1.67 -12.70
CA LEU A 230 -14.45 -1.83 -11.83
C LEU A 230 -15.51 -0.77 -12.13
N ASN A 231 -15.10 0.46 -12.44
CA ASN A 231 -15.96 1.50 -12.97
C ASN A 231 -16.23 1.29 -14.46
N GLY A 232 -16.36 0.07 -14.96
CA GLY A 232 -16.83 -0.28 -16.31
C GLY A 232 -15.94 0.13 -17.49
N THR A 233 -14.77 0.74 -17.27
CA THR A 233 -13.82 1.01 -18.37
C THR A 233 -13.22 -0.30 -18.88
N GLY A 234 -12.84 -0.37 -20.15
CA GLY A 234 -12.28 -1.59 -20.77
C GLY A 234 -11.28 -1.29 -21.88
N CYS A 235 -11.27 -2.12 -22.92
CA CYS A 235 -10.43 -1.91 -24.09
C CYS A 235 -10.85 -0.63 -24.84
N ARG A 236 -9.88 0.24 -25.13
CA ARG A 236 -10.10 1.48 -25.89
C ARG A 236 -10.62 1.20 -27.31
N GLU A 237 -10.15 0.14 -27.95
CA GLU A 237 -10.61 -0.26 -29.28
C GLU A 237 -12.05 -0.78 -29.21
N CYS A 238 -12.42 -1.60 -28.23
CA CYS A 238 -13.83 -1.95 -28.00
C CYS A 238 -14.70 -0.71 -27.79
N SER A 239 -14.21 0.28 -27.05
CA SER A 239 -14.93 1.55 -26.89
C SER A 239 -15.06 2.32 -28.20
N THR A 240 -14.07 2.23 -29.09
CA THR A 240 -14.08 2.89 -30.40
C THR A 240 -15.00 2.15 -31.36
N ASP A 241 -14.99 0.82 -31.35
CA ASP A 241 -15.89 -0.03 -32.12
C ASP A 241 -17.33 0.13 -31.67
N ALA A 242 -17.57 0.28 -30.36
CA ALA A 242 -18.90 0.60 -29.84
C ALA A 242 -19.39 1.97 -30.32
N VAL A 243 -18.49 2.95 -30.44
CA VAL A 243 -18.82 4.27 -31.04
C VAL A 243 -19.08 4.16 -32.55
N ARG A 244 -18.45 3.19 -33.23
CA ARG A 244 -18.67 2.89 -34.66
C ARG A 244 -19.82 1.91 -34.91
N LYS A 245 -20.42 1.33 -33.86
CA LYS A 245 -21.52 0.37 -33.99
C LYS A 245 -22.73 1.12 -34.55
N GLN A 246 -23.12 0.76 -35.77
CA GLN A 246 -24.38 1.23 -36.34
C GLN A 246 -25.52 0.44 -35.71
N TYR A 247 -26.58 1.14 -35.31
CA TYR A 247 -27.81 0.54 -34.84
C TYR A 247 -28.83 0.58 -35.97
N ASN A 248 -29.42 -0.56 -36.30
CA ASN A 248 -30.57 -0.60 -37.19
C ASN A 248 -31.86 -0.27 -36.42
N GLU A 249 -32.98 -0.14 -37.12
CA GLU A 249 -34.27 0.22 -36.51
C GLU A 249 -34.72 -0.80 -35.45
N ASN A 250 -34.50 -2.09 -35.67
CA ASN A 250 -34.85 -3.14 -34.70
C ASN A 250 -34.02 -3.04 -33.43
N ASP A 251 -32.71 -2.76 -33.56
CA ASP A 251 -31.83 -2.58 -32.40
C ASP A 251 -32.30 -1.40 -31.54
N LEU A 252 -32.75 -0.30 -32.16
CA LEU A 252 -33.28 0.86 -31.44
C LEU A 252 -34.59 0.50 -30.71
N ILE A 253 -35.51 -0.20 -31.36
CA ILE A 253 -36.76 -0.64 -30.74
C ILE A 253 -36.49 -1.51 -29.52
N GLU A 254 -35.56 -2.46 -29.63
CA GLU A 254 -35.16 -3.34 -28.53
C GLU A 254 -34.58 -2.54 -27.35
N ILE A 255 -33.64 -1.62 -27.61
CA ILE A 255 -33.03 -0.77 -26.57
C ILE A 255 -34.07 0.05 -25.81
N PHE A 256 -35.04 0.64 -26.53
CA PHE A 256 -36.10 1.41 -25.90
C PHE A 256 -37.04 0.52 -25.08
N ASN A 257 -37.41 -0.65 -25.59
CA ASN A 257 -38.25 -1.62 -24.88
C ASN A 257 -37.59 -2.12 -23.59
N GLU A 258 -36.29 -2.48 -23.63
CA GLU A 258 -35.50 -2.87 -22.45
C GLU A 258 -35.47 -1.76 -21.37
N ALA A 259 -35.68 -0.52 -21.78
CA ALA A 259 -35.68 0.66 -20.94
C ALA A 259 -37.09 1.12 -20.50
N ASN A 260 -38.12 0.28 -20.70
CA ASN A 260 -39.53 0.59 -20.45
C ASN A 260 -40.00 1.86 -21.18
N ALA A 261 -39.58 2.02 -22.42
CA ALA A 261 -39.93 3.13 -23.27
C ALA A 261 -40.34 2.66 -24.67
N LYS A 262 -41.27 3.37 -25.29
CA LYS A 262 -41.68 3.17 -26.68
C LYS A 262 -41.05 4.25 -27.56
N LEU A 263 -40.22 3.86 -28.53
CA LEU A 263 -39.67 4.77 -29.53
C LEU A 263 -40.82 5.34 -30.40
N VAL A 264 -40.81 6.65 -30.64
CA VAL A 264 -41.84 7.37 -31.41
C VAL A 264 -41.34 7.80 -32.79
N THR A 265 -40.03 7.99 -32.94
CA THR A 265 -39.42 8.47 -34.20
C THR A 265 -38.87 7.34 -35.05
N ASN A 266 -39.21 7.34 -36.35
CA ASN A 266 -38.57 6.52 -37.39
C ASN A 266 -37.31 7.21 -37.98
N GLU A 267 -36.66 8.08 -37.22
CA GLU A 267 -35.44 8.73 -37.70
C GLU A 267 -34.32 7.69 -37.76
N PRO A 268 -33.61 7.57 -38.91
CA PRO A 268 -32.50 6.64 -39.02
C PRO A 268 -31.38 7.06 -38.05
N TYR A 269 -30.72 6.05 -37.48
CA TYR A 269 -29.56 6.24 -36.63
C TYR A 269 -28.39 6.86 -37.41
N LYS A 270 -27.78 7.90 -36.84
CA LYS A 270 -26.58 8.56 -37.38
C LYS A 270 -25.40 8.43 -36.42
N GLU A 271 -25.63 8.63 -35.13
CA GLU A 271 -24.58 8.61 -34.10
C GLU A 271 -25.14 8.39 -32.69
N LEU A 272 -24.28 7.97 -31.75
CA LEU A 272 -24.65 7.69 -30.36
C LEU A 272 -25.20 8.90 -29.60
N LYS A 273 -24.80 10.12 -29.97
CA LYS A 273 -25.26 11.35 -29.33
C LYS A 273 -26.59 11.86 -29.86
N GLN A 274 -27.16 11.19 -30.87
CA GLN A 274 -28.47 11.51 -31.42
C GLN A 274 -29.55 11.38 -30.34
N SER A 275 -30.45 12.36 -30.31
CA SER A 275 -31.59 12.40 -29.42
C SER A 275 -32.81 11.79 -30.12
N PHE A 276 -33.48 10.85 -29.45
CA PHE A 276 -34.66 10.16 -29.96
C PHE A 276 -35.90 10.52 -29.14
N LYS A 277 -37.05 10.57 -29.81
CA LYS A 277 -38.35 10.78 -29.13
C LYS A 277 -38.91 9.47 -28.65
N TYR A 278 -39.41 9.43 -27.43
CA TYR A 278 -40.01 8.24 -26.85
C TYR A 278 -41.17 8.60 -25.92
N ILE A 279 -41.98 7.60 -25.60
CA ILE A 279 -42.99 7.65 -24.53
C ILE A 279 -42.58 6.64 -23.45
N CYS A 280 -42.62 7.03 -22.19
CA CYS A 280 -42.37 6.08 -21.11
C CYS A 280 -43.57 5.15 -20.94
N ASN A 281 -43.35 3.84 -20.83
CA ASN A 281 -44.42 2.87 -20.61
C ASN A 281 -44.95 2.92 -19.16
N ILE A 282 -44.15 3.43 -18.21
CA ILE A 282 -44.53 3.56 -16.79
C ILE A 282 -45.26 4.88 -16.53
N HIS A 283 -44.81 5.96 -17.19
CA HIS A 283 -45.37 7.31 -17.06
C HIS A 283 -45.87 7.85 -18.41
N PRO A 284 -46.88 7.22 -19.03
CA PRO A 284 -47.39 7.63 -20.35
C PRO A 284 -47.99 9.04 -20.33
N GLU A 285 -48.50 9.50 -19.19
CA GLU A 285 -49.11 10.82 -18.99
C GLU A 285 -48.15 11.99 -19.17
N ILE A 286 -46.84 11.76 -19.03
CA ILE A 286 -45.81 12.77 -19.30
C ILE A 286 -45.73 13.09 -20.80
N GLY A 287 -46.24 12.20 -21.65
CA GLY A 287 -46.22 12.34 -23.09
C GLY A 287 -44.84 12.10 -23.70
N VAL A 288 -44.60 12.73 -24.85
CA VAL A 288 -43.38 12.54 -25.65
C VAL A 288 -42.19 13.20 -24.96
N GLN A 289 -41.16 12.40 -24.68
CA GLN A 289 -39.91 12.81 -24.07
C GLN A 289 -38.74 12.60 -25.05
N HIS A 290 -37.57 13.15 -24.71
CA HIS A 290 -36.35 13.07 -25.50
C HIS A 290 -35.19 12.53 -24.68
N VAL A 291 -34.39 11.66 -25.28
CA VAL A 291 -33.23 11.05 -24.64
C VAL A 291 -32.15 10.75 -25.68
N ARG A 292 -30.89 10.93 -25.31
CA ARG A 292 -29.77 10.52 -26.16
C ARG A 292 -29.56 9.02 -26.09
N LEU A 293 -29.25 8.41 -27.23
CA LEU A 293 -29.06 6.96 -27.29
C LEU A 293 -27.93 6.47 -26.37
N ASP A 294 -26.83 7.22 -26.27
CA ASP A 294 -25.73 6.86 -25.37
C ASP A 294 -26.12 6.85 -23.89
N HIS A 295 -27.03 7.73 -23.46
CA HIS A 295 -27.55 7.72 -22.08
C HIS A 295 -28.46 6.52 -21.78
N LEU A 296 -29.09 5.95 -22.80
CA LEU A 296 -29.89 4.72 -22.68
C LEU A 296 -29.02 3.47 -22.60
N ILE A 297 -27.94 3.46 -23.39
CA ILE A 297 -27.00 2.34 -23.45
C ILE A 297 -26.11 2.30 -22.20
N ASP A 298 -25.74 3.45 -21.62
CA ASP A 298 -24.91 3.50 -20.42
C ASP A 298 -25.68 3.23 -19.12
N ARG A 299 -25.16 2.27 -18.34
CA ARG A 299 -25.37 1.85 -16.91
C ARG A 299 -26.71 1.95 -16.20
N ASN A 300 -27.60 2.87 -16.54
CA ASN A 300 -28.83 3.07 -15.79
C ASN A 300 -30.10 2.83 -16.59
N ARG A 301 -30.09 2.69 -17.93
CA ARG A 301 -31.24 2.30 -18.78
C ARG A 301 -32.59 2.96 -18.40
N ILE A 302 -32.57 4.14 -17.78
CA ILE A 302 -33.78 4.83 -17.29
C ILE A 302 -33.91 6.11 -18.11
N PRO A 303 -34.74 6.11 -19.16
CA PRO A 303 -34.91 7.27 -20.01
C PRO A 303 -35.80 8.31 -19.33
N CYS A 304 -36.83 7.85 -18.61
CA CYS A 304 -37.83 8.72 -17.98
C CYS A 304 -37.32 9.42 -16.70
N LYS A 305 -37.47 10.74 -16.65
CA LYS A 305 -37.10 11.56 -15.48
C LYS A 305 -37.94 11.23 -14.24
N ALA A 306 -39.22 10.88 -14.41
CA ALA A 306 -40.09 10.50 -13.30
C ALA A 306 -39.66 9.16 -12.69
N CYS A 307 -39.44 8.11 -13.50
CA CYS A 307 -38.84 6.86 -13.03
C CYS A 307 -37.53 7.09 -12.27
N LEU A 308 -36.64 7.94 -12.81
CA LEU A 308 -35.38 8.26 -12.14
C LEU A 308 -35.60 8.94 -10.78
N LYS A 309 -36.59 9.84 -10.69
CA LYS A 309 -36.94 10.53 -9.45
C LYS A 309 -37.47 9.56 -8.41
N GLU A 310 -38.35 8.64 -8.79
CA GLU A 310 -38.92 7.60 -7.92
C GLU A 310 -37.83 6.68 -7.36
N ILE A 311 -36.93 6.19 -8.22
CA ILE A 311 -35.78 5.38 -7.81
C ILE A 311 -34.88 6.17 -6.85
N LYS A 312 -34.57 7.43 -7.16
CA LYS A 312 -33.75 8.28 -6.28
C LYS A 312 -34.45 8.62 -4.97
N SER A 313 -35.78 8.67 -4.93
CA SER A 313 -36.52 8.86 -3.68
C SER A 313 -36.57 7.60 -2.83
N ALA A 314 -36.58 6.42 -3.45
CA ALA A 314 -36.58 5.14 -2.76
C ALA A 314 -35.27 4.86 -1.99
N VAL A 315 -34.14 5.44 -2.43
CA VAL A 315 -32.82 5.26 -1.80
C VAL A 315 -32.43 6.47 -0.93
N ARG A 316 -33.38 7.01 -0.15
CA ARG A 316 -33.16 8.14 0.77
C ARG A 316 -33.18 7.69 2.23
N GLY A 317 -32.66 8.54 3.11
CA GLY A 317 -32.66 8.28 4.55
C GLY A 317 -31.84 7.03 4.87
N GLU A 318 -32.41 6.13 5.66
CA GLU A 318 -31.76 4.88 6.10
C GLU A 318 -31.45 3.89 4.98
N LEU A 319 -32.14 3.99 3.85
CA LEU A 319 -31.91 3.15 2.68
C LEU A 319 -30.73 3.64 1.82
N HIS A 320 -30.18 4.82 2.10
CA HIS A 320 -29.02 5.35 1.37
C HIS A 320 -27.72 4.68 1.87
N PRO A 321 -26.85 4.13 1.00
CA PRO A 321 -25.60 3.45 1.42
C PRO A 321 -24.63 4.32 2.24
N GLY A 322 -24.74 5.65 2.12
CA GLY A 322 -23.98 6.62 2.90
C GLY A 322 -24.65 7.10 4.19
N TRP A 323 -25.80 6.52 4.58
CA TRP A 323 -26.51 6.93 5.78
C TRP A 323 -25.78 6.48 7.05
N LYS A 324 -25.52 7.44 7.94
CA LYS A 324 -24.82 7.22 9.21
C LYS A 324 -25.78 7.42 10.40
N GLY A 325 -26.93 6.74 10.37
CA GLY A 325 -27.88 6.75 11.50
C GLY A 325 -28.57 8.09 11.79
N GLY A 326 -28.66 9.01 10.81
CA GLY A 326 -29.32 10.31 10.99
C GLY A 326 -28.57 11.31 11.88
N ILE A 327 -27.27 11.07 12.15
CA ILE A 327 -26.45 11.85 13.09
C ILE A 327 -26.40 13.36 12.85
N THR A 328 -26.66 13.82 11.64
CA THR A 328 -26.60 15.24 11.27
C THR A 328 -27.53 16.11 12.12
N LYS A 329 -28.79 15.67 12.33
CA LYS A 329 -29.77 16.43 13.12
C LYS A 329 -29.38 16.47 14.60
N ILE A 330 -28.90 15.34 15.12
CA ILE A 330 -28.43 15.20 16.51
C ILE A 330 -27.21 16.08 16.75
N SER A 331 -26.24 16.04 15.84
CA SER A 331 -24.99 16.82 15.92
C SER A 331 -25.29 18.31 15.92
N ALA A 332 -26.24 18.76 15.10
CA ALA A 332 -26.65 20.17 15.06
C ALA A 332 -27.24 20.62 16.40
N HIS A 333 -28.12 19.80 17.01
CA HIS A 333 -28.70 20.09 18.32
C HIS A 333 -27.62 20.20 19.41
N PHE A 334 -26.78 19.17 19.57
CA PHE A 334 -25.77 19.16 20.63
C PHE A 334 -24.62 20.15 20.43
N ARG A 335 -24.38 20.64 19.21
CA ARG A 335 -23.45 21.76 18.98
C ARG A 335 -23.96 23.08 19.57
N ASN A 336 -25.27 23.22 19.77
CA ASN A 336 -25.85 24.39 20.44
C ASN A 336 -25.76 24.26 21.96
N GLU A 337 -25.78 23.04 22.49
CA GLU A 337 -25.71 22.77 23.93
C GLU A 337 -24.33 23.04 24.56
N ILE A 338 -23.27 23.16 23.74
CA ILE A 338 -21.90 23.45 24.19
C ILE A 338 -21.52 24.94 24.12
N GLU A 339 -22.52 25.83 24.10
CA GLU A 339 -22.28 27.27 23.91
C GLU A 339 -21.44 27.90 25.02
N SER A 340 -21.56 27.43 26.26
CA SER A 340 -20.71 27.87 27.38
C SER A 340 -19.23 27.60 27.10
N TRP A 341 -18.90 26.37 26.69
CA TRP A 341 -17.53 25.99 26.33
C TRP A 341 -16.97 26.78 25.14
N LYS A 342 -17.83 27.12 24.15
CA LYS A 342 -17.39 28.00 23.04
C LYS A 342 -17.04 29.40 23.55
N ARG A 343 -17.86 29.97 24.43
CA ARG A 343 -17.58 31.29 25.03
C ARG A 343 -16.27 31.29 25.81
N GLU A 344 -16.03 30.25 26.61
CA GLU A 344 -14.75 30.09 27.33
C GLU A 344 -13.56 30.00 26.37
N SER A 345 -13.70 29.23 25.28
CA SER A 345 -12.67 29.12 24.23
C SER A 345 -12.40 30.47 23.56
N ILE A 346 -13.44 31.26 23.31
CA ILE A 346 -13.35 32.61 22.72
C ILE A 346 -12.64 33.59 23.65
N ILE A 347 -12.99 33.58 24.94
CA ILE A 347 -12.37 34.42 25.96
C ILE A 347 -10.88 34.07 26.08
N ASN A 348 -10.55 32.77 26.15
CA ASN A 348 -9.16 32.30 26.20
C ASN A 348 -8.37 32.67 24.94
N GLY A 349 -9.03 32.74 23.78
CA GLY A 349 -8.45 33.22 22.52
C GLY A 349 -8.40 34.74 22.37
N ASN A 350 -8.68 35.51 23.42
CA ASN A 350 -8.74 36.97 23.40
C ASN A 350 -9.66 37.55 22.30
N ASN A 351 -10.74 36.83 21.95
CA ASN A 351 -11.67 37.18 20.87
C ASN A 351 -11.00 37.39 19.50
N LYS A 352 -9.85 36.76 19.25
CA LYS A 352 -9.09 36.93 18.00
C LYS A 352 -8.74 35.60 17.37
N CYS A 353 -8.64 35.59 16.05
CA CYS A 353 -8.06 34.46 15.35
C CYS A 353 -6.58 34.30 15.75
N ILE A 354 -6.19 33.07 16.10
CA ILE A 354 -4.80 32.77 16.50
C ILE A 354 -3.79 32.96 15.36
N LEU A 355 -4.21 32.92 14.10
CA LEU A 355 -3.32 33.02 12.93
C LEU A 355 -3.26 34.42 12.33
N THR A 356 -4.38 35.14 12.27
CA THR A 356 -4.46 36.47 11.61
C THR A 356 -4.68 37.62 12.57
N GLY A 357 -5.11 37.34 13.81
CA GLY A 357 -5.61 38.37 14.72
C GLY A 357 -6.97 38.96 14.34
N GLY A 358 -7.67 38.39 13.35
CA GLY A 358 -8.99 38.82 12.90
C GLY A 358 -10.11 38.57 13.93
N ASN A 359 -11.23 39.27 13.76
CA ASN A 359 -12.35 39.27 14.71
C ASN A 359 -13.54 38.38 14.27
N ASN A 360 -13.51 37.80 13.06
CA ASN A 360 -14.60 36.97 12.54
C ASN A 360 -14.42 35.50 12.94
N ILE A 361 -14.41 35.28 14.26
CA ILE A 361 -13.95 34.05 14.88
C ILE A 361 -15.00 32.94 14.90
N VAL A 362 -14.51 31.72 14.70
CA VAL A 362 -15.20 30.47 15.00
C VAL A 362 -14.29 29.61 15.86
N VAL A 363 -14.88 28.85 16.79
CA VAL A 363 -14.13 27.92 17.65
C VAL A 363 -13.93 26.61 16.90
N HIS A 364 -12.68 26.25 16.68
CA HIS A 364 -12.27 24.98 16.11
C HIS A 364 -11.92 23.97 17.21
N HIS A 365 -12.48 22.76 17.10
CA HIS A 365 -12.17 21.65 18.00
C HIS A 365 -10.86 20.96 17.59
N LEU A 366 -9.89 20.86 18.50
CA LEU A 366 -8.66 20.08 18.27
C LEU A 366 -8.87 18.55 18.36
N TYR A 367 -9.99 18.13 18.94
CA TYR A 367 -10.48 16.75 18.90
C TYR A 367 -11.89 16.72 18.27
N PRO A 368 -12.16 15.91 17.23
CA PRO A 368 -13.37 16.05 16.44
C PRO A 368 -14.66 15.94 17.27
N PHE A 369 -15.54 16.94 17.15
CA PHE A 369 -16.83 16.98 17.87
C PHE A 369 -17.64 15.68 17.78
N HIS A 370 -17.69 15.05 16.61
CA HIS A 370 -18.47 13.83 16.43
C HIS A 370 -17.94 12.66 17.29
N LYS A 371 -16.63 12.61 17.57
CA LYS A 371 -16.02 11.62 18.47
C LYS A 371 -16.38 11.90 19.92
N ILE A 372 -16.36 13.18 20.32
CA ILE A 372 -16.84 13.61 21.65
C ILE A 372 -18.31 13.22 21.85
N LEU A 373 -19.14 13.40 20.82
CA LEU A 373 -20.54 13.01 20.87
C LEU A 373 -20.74 11.50 20.98
N TYR A 374 -19.95 10.70 20.25
CA TYR A 374 -20.00 9.24 20.37
C TYR A 374 -19.58 8.76 21.76
N GLU A 375 -18.51 9.33 22.31
CA GLU A 375 -18.05 9.00 23.66
C GLU A 375 -19.07 9.43 24.73
N ALA A 376 -19.72 10.58 24.56
CA ALA A 376 -20.80 11.01 25.47
C ALA A 376 -21.99 10.04 25.46
N LEU A 377 -22.34 9.49 24.30
CA LEU A 377 -23.38 8.48 24.17
C LEU A 377 -22.95 7.14 24.80
N GLU A 378 -21.72 6.71 24.55
CA GLU A 378 -21.15 5.47 25.09
C GLU A 378 -21.07 5.48 26.62
N ILE A 379 -20.59 6.57 27.24
CA ILE A 379 -20.52 6.73 28.69
C ILE A 379 -21.90 6.58 29.35
N ASN A 380 -22.95 6.97 28.65
CA ASN A 380 -24.32 6.89 29.15
C ASN A 380 -25.06 5.62 28.71
N SER A 381 -24.38 4.69 28.03
CA SER A 381 -24.97 3.48 27.44
C SER A 381 -26.15 3.79 26.51
N LEU A 382 -26.05 4.85 25.71
CA LEU A 382 -27.08 5.30 24.78
C LEU A 382 -26.67 5.06 23.32
N GLU A 383 -27.64 4.64 22.52
CA GLU A 383 -27.46 4.49 21.08
C GLU A 383 -27.72 5.80 20.32
N ILE A 384 -27.19 5.88 19.09
CA ILE A 384 -27.44 6.99 18.17
C ILE A 384 -28.84 6.81 17.57
N ARG A 385 -29.74 7.76 17.80
CA ARG A 385 -31.13 7.76 17.28
C ARG A 385 -31.31 8.90 16.30
N GLY A 386 -31.80 8.63 15.09
CA GLY A 386 -31.79 9.60 13.97
C GLY A 386 -32.54 10.94 14.15
N GLN A 387 -33.24 11.15 15.28
CA GLN A 387 -33.91 12.41 15.62
C GLN A 387 -33.76 12.72 17.12
N VAL A 388 -33.68 14.01 17.47
CA VAL A 388 -33.57 14.48 18.86
C VAL A 388 -34.78 14.06 19.70
N GLY A 389 -35.99 14.11 19.12
CA GLY A 389 -37.23 13.73 19.80
C GLY A 389 -37.33 12.24 20.18
N MET A 390 -36.39 11.42 19.72
CA MET A 390 -36.30 10.01 20.12
C MET A 390 -35.58 9.84 21.46
N TYR A 391 -34.98 10.90 22.02
CA TYR A 391 -34.38 10.89 23.35
C TYR A 391 -35.36 11.50 24.36
N SER A 392 -35.50 10.84 25.51
CA SER A 392 -36.18 11.42 26.66
C SER A 392 -35.43 12.64 27.18
N LYS A 393 -36.14 13.53 27.89
CA LYS A 393 -35.53 14.70 28.52
C LYS A 393 -34.36 14.34 29.44
N ASN A 394 -34.46 13.24 30.18
CA ASN A 394 -33.40 12.75 31.05
C ASN A 394 -32.16 12.28 30.25
N GLU A 395 -32.37 11.55 29.14
CA GLU A 395 -31.28 11.14 28.25
C GLU A 395 -30.58 12.34 27.62
N LEU A 396 -31.33 13.35 27.16
CA LEU A 396 -30.75 14.59 26.63
C LEU A 396 -29.88 15.30 27.67
N THR A 397 -30.36 15.45 28.90
CA THR A 397 -29.57 16.04 30.00
C THR A 397 -28.28 15.25 30.26
N LYS A 398 -28.35 13.91 30.29
CA LYS A 398 -27.19 13.05 30.48
C LYS A 398 -26.14 13.23 29.38
N ILE A 399 -26.59 13.30 28.12
CA ILE A 399 -25.70 13.50 26.97
C ILE A 399 -25.06 14.89 27.05
N THR A 400 -25.84 15.95 27.30
CA THR A 400 -25.32 17.32 27.42
C THR A 400 -24.28 17.44 28.54
N ASN A 401 -24.53 16.86 29.71
CA ASN A 401 -23.59 16.88 30.83
C ASN A 401 -22.28 16.14 30.48
N ALA A 402 -22.38 14.98 29.83
CA ALA A 402 -21.21 14.23 29.37
C ALA A 402 -20.43 15.00 28.29
N LEU A 403 -21.12 15.64 27.34
CA LEU A 403 -20.50 16.48 26.32
C LEU A 403 -19.69 17.62 26.95
N ILE A 404 -20.26 18.40 27.85
CA ILE A 404 -19.57 19.52 28.50
C ILE A 404 -18.35 19.00 29.26
N ARG A 405 -18.51 17.92 30.03
CA ARG A 405 -17.40 17.28 30.76
C ARG A 405 -16.26 16.85 29.82
N LEU A 406 -16.58 16.18 28.72
CA LEU A 406 -15.58 15.72 27.76
C LEU A 406 -14.88 16.88 27.05
N HIS A 407 -15.61 17.94 26.67
CA HIS A 407 -15.01 19.14 26.11
C HIS A 407 -14.00 19.78 27.09
N ASN A 408 -14.27 19.76 28.39
CA ASN A 408 -13.32 20.24 29.40
C ASN A 408 -12.11 19.31 29.57
N ILE A 409 -12.27 18.00 29.38
CA ILE A 409 -11.17 17.02 29.40
C ILE A 409 -10.26 17.19 28.17
N TYR A 410 -10.85 17.32 26.98
CA TYR A 410 -10.10 17.49 25.73
C TYR A 410 -9.51 18.90 25.55
N GLY A 411 -9.96 19.85 26.36
CA GLY A 411 -9.46 21.23 26.39
C GLY A 411 -10.28 22.18 25.53
N LEU A 412 -9.99 23.47 25.71
CA LEU A 412 -10.64 24.54 24.95
C LEU A 412 -10.30 24.47 23.46
N GLY A 413 -11.22 24.96 22.63
CA GLY A 413 -11.01 25.08 21.20
C GLY A 413 -10.12 26.27 20.86
N VAL A 414 -9.66 26.31 19.61
CA VAL A 414 -8.83 27.40 19.08
C VAL A 414 -9.68 28.35 18.23
N CYS A 415 -9.45 29.65 18.37
CA CYS A 415 -10.18 30.66 17.61
C CYS A 415 -9.55 30.83 16.22
N LEU A 416 -10.35 30.63 15.19
CA LEU A 416 -9.95 30.81 13.79
C LEU A 416 -10.91 31.75 13.08
N ASP A 417 -10.41 32.53 12.13
CA ASP A 417 -11.31 33.19 11.18
C ASP A 417 -12.11 32.13 10.43
N LYS A 418 -13.38 32.43 10.14
CA LYS A 418 -14.28 31.50 9.44
C LYS A 418 -13.70 30.95 8.14
N GLU A 419 -13.01 31.78 7.36
CA GLU A 419 -12.40 31.38 6.09
C GLU A 419 -11.20 30.45 6.29
N ILE A 420 -10.38 30.72 7.31
CA ILE A 420 -9.23 29.90 7.68
C ILE A 420 -9.68 28.54 8.22
N HIS A 421 -10.75 28.52 9.01
CA HIS A 421 -11.36 27.27 9.49
C HIS A 421 -11.85 26.39 8.32
N VAL A 422 -12.46 27.00 7.30
CA VAL A 422 -12.86 26.28 6.08
C VAL A 422 -11.64 25.82 5.28
N LEU A 423 -10.61 26.66 5.14
CA LEU A 423 -9.36 26.30 4.50
C LEU A 423 -8.69 25.10 5.17
N PHE A 424 -8.63 25.10 6.50
CA PHE A 424 -8.08 23.99 7.28
C PHE A 424 -8.79 22.68 6.95
N HIS A 425 -10.12 22.64 7.05
CA HIS A 425 -10.90 21.45 6.75
C HIS A 425 -10.87 21.06 5.26
N ARG A 426 -10.62 22.00 4.36
CA ARG A 426 -10.40 21.70 2.93
C ARG A 426 -9.10 20.94 2.70
N ILE A 427 -8.05 21.20 3.49
CA ILE A 427 -6.74 20.57 3.35
C ILE A 427 -6.68 19.24 4.12
N TYR A 428 -7.13 19.22 5.37
CA TYR A 428 -6.97 18.07 6.28
C TYR A 428 -8.24 17.22 6.46
N GLY A 429 -9.37 17.64 5.90
CA GLY A 429 -10.67 16.97 6.08
C GLY A 429 -11.27 17.24 7.46
N PHE A 430 -12.23 16.39 7.88
CA PHE A 430 -12.96 16.55 9.16
C PHE A 430 -12.51 15.58 10.26
N GLU A 431 -11.55 14.70 9.97
CA GLU A 431 -10.96 13.73 10.90
C GLU A 431 -9.64 14.24 11.47
N THR A 432 -9.61 15.51 11.86
CA THR A 432 -8.39 16.22 12.24
C THR A 432 -8.07 16.08 13.72
N ASN A 433 -6.78 16.15 14.06
CA ASN A 433 -6.29 16.19 15.43
C ASN A 433 -5.34 17.37 15.66
N SER A 434 -4.84 17.53 16.89
CA SER A 434 -3.91 18.61 17.25
C SER A 434 -2.66 18.67 16.37
N LYS A 435 -2.09 17.54 15.94
CA LYS A 435 -0.91 17.52 15.07
C LYS A 435 -1.21 18.07 13.67
N ASP A 436 -2.40 17.80 13.16
CA ASP A 436 -2.83 18.34 11.86
C ASP A 436 -2.97 19.86 11.94
N PHE A 437 -3.48 20.36 13.08
CA PHE A 437 -3.56 21.79 13.34
C PHE A 437 -2.18 22.42 13.48
N ASP A 438 -1.26 21.79 14.22
CA ASP A 438 0.13 22.26 14.38
C ASP A 438 0.85 22.36 13.02
N ASP A 439 0.70 21.34 12.16
CA ASP A 439 1.24 21.34 10.80
C ASP A 439 0.62 22.47 9.95
N PHE A 440 -0.69 22.65 10.02
CA PHE A 440 -1.37 23.74 9.33
C PHE A 440 -0.86 25.11 9.77
N MET A 441 -0.69 25.35 11.08
CA MET A 441 -0.14 26.61 11.60
C MET A 441 1.27 26.87 11.07
N GLN A 442 2.13 25.85 11.06
CA GLN A 442 3.49 25.98 10.55
C GLN A 442 3.52 26.35 9.06
N ARG A 443 2.65 25.75 8.26
CA ARG A 443 2.52 26.03 6.83
C ARG A 443 1.95 27.42 6.57
N PHE A 444 0.96 27.82 7.35
CA PHE A 444 0.36 29.15 7.30
C PHE A 444 1.39 30.24 7.62
N ASN A 445 2.16 30.07 8.70
CA ASN A 445 3.21 31.03 9.10
C ASN A 445 4.38 31.11 8.11
N LYS A 446 4.57 30.09 7.26
CA LYS A 446 5.53 30.11 6.14
C LYS A 446 4.99 30.80 4.89
N GLY A 447 3.75 31.29 4.92
CA GLY A 447 3.11 31.96 3.78
C GLY A 447 2.65 31.02 2.68
N GLU A 448 2.46 29.72 2.95
CA GLU A 448 2.07 28.73 1.92
C GLU A 448 0.66 28.97 1.34
N PHE A 449 -0.18 29.74 2.04
CA PHE A 449 -1.58 29.96 1.68
C PHE A 449 -1.92 31.43 1.38
N ASN A 450 -0.90 32.27 1.20
CA ASN A 450 -1.04 33.67 0.81
C ASN A 450 -1.25 33.82 -0.70
#